data_AF-A0A7S3GVQ7-F1
#
_entry.id   AF-A0A7S3GVQ7-F1
#
_cell.length_a   1.000
_cell.length_b   1.000
_cell.length_c   1.000
_cell.angle_alpha   90.00
_cell.angle_beta   90.00
_cell.angle_gamma   90.00
#
_symmetry.space_group_name_H-M   'P 1'
#
loop_
_entity.id
_entity.type
_entity.pdbx_description
1 polymer ?
#
loop_
_entity_poly.entity_id
_entity_poly.type
_entity_poly.pdbx_seq_one_letter_code
_entity_poly.pdbx_strand_id
1 'polypeptide(L)'
;QPEGRAPFDRMTAAHVAEVVEGKVAELTAKVAEVAPKEAEFNAEILGLWAIADCHRDAVKEADLALLEAQATQEAARDTLAKAHKDEKAAQKEMSGNAIQQCLVEEQIKQVDAALEAIERIKAGPPPAPEAVEEPEAMAASADAAVAPTEETESADVEMQDAKEVDEPMAAKQVDFTVAAEDVPMVACAGA
;
A
#
# COMPACT_ATOMS: atom_id res chain seq x y z
N GLN A 1 37.68 53.71 -81.05
CA GLN A 1 38.85 53.11 -80.38
C GLN A 1 38.43 52.62 -79.00
N PRO A 2 38.61 51.35 -78.65
CA PRO A 2 38.29 50.82 -77.32
C PRO A 2 39.24 51.33 -76.21
N GLU A 3 40.40 51.90 -76.58
CA GLU A 3 41.45 52.35 -75.65
C GLU A 3 41.05 53.54 -74.76
N GLY A 4 40.05 54.33 -75.16
CA GLY A 4 39.53 55.46 -74.36
C GLY A 4 38.62 55.05 -73.19
N ARG A 5 38.22 53.77 -73.08
CA ARG A 5 37.27 53.28 -72.06
C ARG A 5 37.95 52.89 -70.73
N ALA A 6 39.25 52.60 -70.74
CA ALA A 6 39.98 52.09 -69.57
C ALA A 6 39.85 52.96 -68.29
N PRO A 7 39.85 54.31 -68.35
CA PRO A 7 39.65 55.14 -67.15
C PRO A 7 38.25 54.97 -66.54
N PHE A 8 37.21 54.87 -67.37
CA PHE A 8 35.83 54.66 -66.92
C PHE A 8 35.66 53.28 -66.28
N ASP A 9 36.23 52.23 -66.88
CA ASP A 9 36.17 50.87 -66.32
C ASP A 9 36.92 50.80 -64.99
N ARG A 10 38.06 51.50 -64.84
CA ARG A 10 38.77 51.61 -63.56
C ARG A 10 37.94 52.32 -62.49
N MET A 11 37.31 53.44 -62.83
CA MET A 11 36.44 54.18 -61.90
C MET A 11 35.24 53.33 -61.48
N THR A 12 34.62 52.63 -62.43
CA THR A 12 33.49 51.74 -62.17
C THR A 12 33.91 50.57 -61.27
N ALA A 13 35.06 49.93 -61.55
CA ALA A 13 35.59 48.86 -60.73
C ALA A 13 35.91 49.33 -59.30
N ALA A 14 36.49 50.53 -59.15
CA ALA A 14 36.75 51.12 -57.84
C ALA A 14 35.47 51.38 -57.05
N HIS A 15 34.44 51.94 -57.70
CA HIS A 15 33.15 52.19 -57.05
C HIS A 15 32.42 50.89 -56.68
N VAL A 16 32.47 49.87 -57.54
CA VAL A 16 31.92 48.54 -57.22
C VAL A 16 32.66 47.93 -56.03
N ALA A 17 33.99 48.03 -55.98
CA ALA A 17 34.78 47.55 -54.84
C ALA A 17 34.36 48.25 -53.54
N GLU A 18 34.24 49.59 -53.55
CA GLU A 18 33.79 50.37 -52.39
C GLU A 18 32.39 49.97 -51.92
N VAL A 19 31.44 49.80 -52.84
CA VAL A 19 30.08 49.36 -52.51
C VAL A 19 30.09 47.94 -51.92
N VAL A 20 30.89 47.04 -52.47
CA VAL A 20 31.02 45.66 -51.96
C VAL A 20 31.66 45.67 -50.58
N GLU A 21 32.74 46.43 -50.36
CA GLU A 21 33.40 46.56 -49.05
C GLU A 21 32.44 47.13 -48.01
N GLY A 22 31.68 48.17 -48.35
CA GLY A 22 30.65 48.74 -47.48
C GLY A 22 29.56 47.73 -47.13
N LYS A 23 29.11 46.91 -48.09
CA LYS A 23 28.11 45.86 -47.85
C LYS A 23 28.66 44.70 -47.02
N VAL A 24 29.92 44.31 -47.22
CA VAL A 24 30.59 43.31 -46.38
C VAL A 24 30.68 43.82 -44.94
N ALA A 25 31.10 45.06 -44.73
CA ALA A 25 31.15 45.66 -43.40
C ALA A 25 29.77 45.74 -42.73
N GLU A 26 28.72 46.11 -43.46
CA GLU A 26 27.34 46.12 -42.97
C GLU A 26 26.88 44.71 -42.53
N LEU A 27 27.16 43.67 -43.33
CA LEU A 27 26.81 42.29 -43.00
C LEU A 27 27.62 41.78 -41.82
N THR A 28 28.92 42.06 -41.75
CA THR A 28 29.76 41.71 -40.60
C THR A 28 29.25 42.35 -39.31
N ALA A 29 28.82 43.62 -39.36
CA ALA A 29 28.22 44.29 -38.20
C ALA A 29 26.91 43.61 -37.77
N LYS A 30 26.03 43.25 -38.71
CA LYS A 30 24.79 42.51 -38.40
C LYS A 30 25.05 41.13 -37.81
N VAL A 31 26.03 40.40 -38.32
CA VAL A 31 26.44 39.10 -37.76
C VAL A 31 26.96 39.29 -36.33
N ALA A 32 27.80 40.29 -36.09
CA ALA A 32 28.31 40.59 -34.76
C ALA A 32 27.18 41.02 -33.78
N GLU A 33 26.15 41.70 -34.27
CA GLU A 33 24.97 42.10 -33.48
C GLU A 33 24.12 40.90 -33.05
N VAL A 34 23.97 39.88 -33.92
CA VAL A 34 23.10 38.72 -33.67
C VAL A 34 23.83 37.61 -32.90
N ALA A 35 25.14 37.48 -33.04
CA ALA A 35 25.96 36.46 -32.37
C ALA A 35 25.69 36.29 -30.85
N PRO A 36 25.57 37.35 -30.02
CA PRO A 36 25.28 37.17 -28.60
C PRO A 36 23.89 36.57 -28.35
N LYS A 37 22.88 36.94 -29.14
CA LYS A 37 21.52 36.38 -29.02
C LYS A 37 21.50 34.89 -29.35
N GLU A 38 22.22 34.49 -30.40
CA GLU A 38 22.37 33.08 -30.75
C GLU A 38 23.08 32.29 -29.63
N ALA A 39 24.11 32.88 -29.01
CA ALA A 39 24.76 32.27 -27.85
C ALA A 39 23.82 32.11 -26.65
N GLU A 40 22.99 33.11 -26.36
CA GLU A 40 21.96 33.05 -25.32
C GLU A 40 20.92 31.95 -25.62
N PHE A 41 20.37 31.89 -26.84
CA PHE A 41 19.44 30.83 -27.23
C PHE A 41 20.05 29.43 -27.11
N ASN A 42 21.31 29.26 -27.54
CA ASN A 42 21.99 27.99 -27.40
C ASN A 42 22.18 27.61 -25.92
N ALA A 43 22.49 28.57 -25.05
CA ALA A 43 22.58 28.34 -23.61
C ALA A 43 21.21 27.95 -23.01
N GLU A 44 20.14 28.60 -23.41
CA GLU A 44 18.77 28.25 -22.98
C GLU A 44 18.37 26.84 -23.44
N ILE A 45 18.64 26.48 -24.69
CA ILE A 45 18.39 25.14 -25.22
C ILE A 45 19.15 24.10 -24.40
N LEU A 46 20.44 24.31 -24.14
CA LEU A 46 21.24 23.40 -23.31
C LEU A 46 20.69 23.30 -21.88
N GLY A 47 20.21 24.40 -21.30
CA GLY A 47 19.55 24.41 -20.00
C GLY A 47 18.26 23.58 -20.00
N LEU A 48 17.43 23.69 -21.03
CA LEU A 48 16.22 22.89 -21.18
C LEU A 48 16.52 21.39 -21.32
N TRP A 49 17.57 21.02 -22.07
CA TRP A 49 18.03 19.64 -22.16
C TRP A 49 18.49 19.10 -20.81
N ALA A 50 19.26 19.88 -20.05
CA ALA A 50 19.69 19.49 -18.71
C ALA A 50 18.48 19.26 -17.77
N ILE A 51 17.49 20.16 -17.81
CA ILE A 51 16.25 20.01 -17.04
C ILE A 51 15.49 18.74 -17.45
N ALA A 52 15.35 18.50 -18.76
CA ALA A 52 14.67 17.31 -19.28
C ALA A 52 15.37 16.01 -18.87
N ASP A 53 16.70 15.98 -18.88
CA ASP A 53 17.49 14.83 -18.43
C ASP A 53 17.32 14.59 -16.92
N CYS A 54 17.39 15.64 -16.10
CA CYS A 54 17.12 15.53 -14.66
C CYS A 54 15.71 14.98 -14.38
N HIS A 55 14.69 15.45 -15.10
CA HIS A 55 13.33 14.91 -14.97
C HIS A 55 13.24 13.45 -15.42
N ARG A 56 13.89 13.08 -16.52
CA ARG A 56 13.91 11.70 -17.00
C ARG A 56 14.54 10.76 -15.96
N ASP A 57 15.61 11.19 -15.31
CA ASP A 57 16.26 10.39 -14.28
C ASP A 57 15.42 10.32 -13.00
N ALA A 58 14.79 11.42 -12.57
CA ALA A 58 13.85 11.41 -11.44
C ALA A 58 12.65 10.48 -11.66
N VAL A 59 12.11 10.42 -12.89
CA VAL A 59 11.03 9.47 -13.23
C VAL A 59 11.51 8.03 -13.13
N LYS A 60 12.70 7.69 -13.66
CA LYS A 60 13.26 6.34 -13.52
C LYS A 60 13.47 5.95 -12.05
N GLU A 61 13.97 6.88 -11.23
CA GLU A 61 14.15 6.63 -9.79
C GLU A 61 12.81 6.39 -9.09
N ALA A 62 11.78 7.17 -9.43
CA ALA A 62 10.43 6.96 -8.90
C ALA A 62 9.84 5.61 -9.33
N ASP A 63 10.05 5.18 -10.58
CA ASP A 63 9.60 3.88 -11.08
C ASP A 63 10.30 2.72 -10.35
N LEU A 64 11.60 2.84 -10.11
CA LEU A 64 12.35 1.85 -9.31
C LEU A 64 11.83 1.79 -7.87
N ALA A 65 11.61 2.93 -7.23
CA ALA A 65 11.06 2.99 -5.87
C ALA A 65 9.64 2.39 -5.81
N LEU A 66 8.81 2.60 -6.84
CA LEU A 66 7.49 1.99 -6.95
C LEU A 66 7.59 0.46 -7.02
N LEU A 67 8.48 -0.07 -7.86
CA LEU A 67 8.70 -1.51 -7.99
C LEU A 67 9.17 -2.14 -6.67
N GLU A 68 10.10 -1.49 -5.96
CA GLU A 68 10.58 -1.94 -4.66
C GLU A 68 9.47 -1.95 -3.61
N ALA A 69 8.64 -0.91 -3.59
CA ALA A 69 7.49 -0.81 -2.69
C ALA A 69 6.45 -1.90 -2.97
N GLN A 70 6.16 -2.18 -4.25
CA GLN A 70 5.26 -3.27 -4.65
C GLN A 70 5.79 -4.64 -4.23
N ALA A 71 7.08 -4.92 -4.46
CA ALA A 71 7.71 -6.16 -4.02
C ALA A 71 7.66 -6.32 -2.50
N THR A 72 7.89 -5.23 -1.75
CA THR A 72 7.79 -5.23 -0.28
C THR A 72 6.37 -5.48 0.19
N GLN A 73 5.37 -4.88 -0.48
CA GLN A 73 3.95 -5.10 -0.18
C GLN A 73 3.54 -6.55 -0.42
N GLU A 74 3.98 -7.16 -1.52
CA GLU A 74 3.71 -8.56 -1.84
C GLU A 74 4.32 -9.50 -0.79
N ALA A 75 5.60 -9.29 -0.44
CA ALA A 75 6.26 -10.06 0.61
C ALA A 75 5.57 -9.93 1.98
N ALA A 76 5.09 -8.74 2.33
CA ALA A 76 4.33 -8.51 3.55
C ALA A 76 2.99 -9.24 3.54
N ARG A 77 2.29 -9.24 2.39
CA ARG A 77 1.04 -9.98 2.20
C ARG A 77 1.24 -11.48 2.36
N ASP A 78 2.29 -12.04 1.78
CA ASP A 78 2.63 -13.46 1.92
C ASP A 78 2.96 -13.83 3.37
N THR A 79 3.72 -12.96 4.05
CA THR A 79 4.05 -13.13 5.47
C THR A 79 2.80 -13.13 6.34
N LEU A 80 1.87 -12.20 6.10
CA LEU A 80 0.58 -12.14 6.79
C LEU A 80 -0.24 -13.41 6.53
N ALA A 81 -0.34 -13.84 5.27
CA ALA A 81 -1.08 -15.05 4.91
C ALA A 81 -0.51 -16.31 5.58
N LYS A 82 0.83 -16.39 5.71
CA LYS A 82 1.48 -17.46 6.46
C LYS A 82 1.17 -17.38 7.95
N ALA A 83 1.30 -16.20 8.57
CA ALA A 83 1.00 -16.00 9.98
C ALA A 83 -0.44 -16.40 10.32
N HIS A 84 -1.40 -16.07 9.45
CA HIS A 84 -2.81 -16.48 9.64
C HIS A 84 -3.01 -18.01 9.55
N LYS A 85 -2.26 -18.69 8.68
CA LYS A 85 -2.30 -20.17 8.61
C LYS A 85 -1.73 -20.78 9.89
N ASP A 86 -0.60 -20.24 10.36
CA ASP A 86 0.07 -20.71 11.58
C ASP A 86 -0.82 -20.47 12.82
N GLU A 87 -1.49 -19.31 12.90
CA GLU A 87 -2.46 -19.00 13.94
C GLU A 87 -3.62 -20.00 13.96
N LYS A 88 -4.25 -20.26 12.80
CA LYS A 88 -5.35 -21.25 12.69
C LYS A 88 -4.90 -22.65 13.10
N ALA A 89 -3.67 -23.05 12.74
CA ALA A 89 -3.11 -24.33 13.17
C ALA A 89 -2.94 -24.38 14.69
N ALA A 90 -2.37 -23.33 15.30
CA ALA A 90 -2.20 -23.24 16.75
C ALA A 90 -3.55 -23.24 17.52
N GLN A 91 -4.56 -22.52 17.02
CA GLN A 91 -5.91 -22.55 17.61
C GLN A 91 -6.52 -23.96 17.57
N LYS A 92 -6.34 -24.68 16.46
CA LYS A 92 -6.80 -26.07 16.33
C LYS A 92 -6.09 -27.01 17.31
N GLU A 93 -4.77 -26.86 17.47
CA GLU A 93 -4.01 -27.64 18.45
C GLU A 93 -4.44 -27.33 19.89
N MET A 94 -4.61 -26.04 20.22
CA MET A 94 -5.05 -25.60 21.55
C MET A 94 -6.43 -26.16 21.92
N SER A 95 -7.39 -26.09 21.00
CA SER A 95 -8.72 -26.66 21.20
C SER A 95 -8.68 -28.19 21.34
N GLY A 96 -7.85 -28.88 20.56
CA GLY A 96 -7.63 -30.32 20.70
C GLY A 96 -7.06 -30.69 22.08
N ASN A 97 -6.06 -29.95 22.55
CA ASN A 97 -5.45 -30.14 23.87
C ASN A 97 -6.45 -29.88 25.01
N ALA A 98 -7.29 -28.85 24.88
CA ALA A 98 -8.33 -28.55 25.87
C ALA A 98 -9.34 -29.71 26.01
N ILE A 99 -9.73 -30.33 24.90
CA ILE A 99 -10.61 -31.52 24.92
C ILE A 99 -9.91 -32.69 25.64
N GLN A 100 -8.63 -32.94 25.33
CA GLN A 100 -7.86 -34.00 25.99
C GLN A 100 -7.71 -33.76 27.50
N GLN A 101 -7.44 -32.53 27.92
CA GLN A 101 -7.38 -32.17 29.33
C GLN A 101 -8.70 -32.46 30.05
N CYS A 102 -9.83 -32.04 29.46
CA CYS A 102 -11.16 -32.33 30.02
C CYS A 102 -11.42 -33.84 30.16
N LEU A 103 -11.03 -34.64 29.15
CA LEU A 103 -11.15 -36.11 29.22
C LEU A 103 -10.29 -36.72 30.33
N VAL A 104 -9.04 -36.26 30.48
CA VAL A 104 -8.13 -36.73 31.53
C VAL A 104 -8.65 -36.34 32.92
N GLU A 105 -9.14 -35.12 33.09
CA GLU A 105 -9.74 -34.66 34.34
C GLU A 105 -10.97 -35.49 34.73
N GLU A 106 -11.82 -35.83 33.77
CA GLU A 106 -12.98 -36.68 34.01
C GLU A 106 -12.57 -38.11 34.40
N GLN A 107 -11.54 -38.67 33.75
CA GLN A 107 -10.97 -39.96 34.13
C GLN A 107 -10.39 -39.94 35.56
N ILE A 108 -9.70 -38.87 35.96
CA ILE A 108 -9.18 -38.70 37.32
C ILE A 108 -10.35 -38.73 38.32
N LYS A 109 -11.42 -37.94 38.08
CA LYS A 109 -12.62 -37.94 38.95
C LYS A 109 -13.25 -39.32 39.09
N GLN A 110 -13.33 -40.10 38.01
CA GLN A 110 -13.86 -41.46 38.04
C GLN A 110 -13.00 -42.41 38.87
N VAL A 111 -11.67 -42.29 38.75
CA VAL A 111 -10.72 -43.08 39.56
C VAL A 111 -10.84 -42.70 41.03
N ASP A 112 -10.88 -41.42 41.36
CA ASP A 112 -11.04 -40.93 42.74
C ASP A 112 -12.35 -41.45 43.36
N ALA A 113 -13.47 -41.33 42.64
CA ALA A 113 -14.76 -41.87 43.08
C ALA A 113 -14.73 -43.40 43.30
N ALA A 114 -14.02 -44.14 42.45
CA ALA A 114 -13.84 -45.58 42.62
C ALA A 114 -12.99 -45.92 43.85
N LEU A 115 -11.94 -45.16 44.11
CA LEU A 115 -11.10 -45.31 45.30
C LEU A 115 -11.90 -45.03 46.57
N GLU A 116 -12.66 -43.93 46.62
CA GLU A 116 -13.55 -43.62 47.75
C GLU A 116 -14.58 -44.74 48.00
N ALA A 117 -15.14 -45.32 46.93
CA ALA A 117 -16.06 -46.45 47.05
C ALA A 117 -15.38 -47.70 47.63
N ILE A 118 -14.14 -47.99 47.23
CA ILE A 118 -13.34 -49.09 47.80
C ILE A 118 -13.03 -48.84 49.28
N GLU A 119 -12.66 -47.61 49.65
CA GLU A 119 -12.43 -47.23 51.05
C GLU A 119 -13.69 -47.41 51.89
N ARG A 120 -14.86 -47.04 51.36
CA ARG A 120 -16.16 -47.27 52.01
C ARG A 120 -16.46 -48.76 52.22
N ILE A 121 -16.15 -49.62 51.24
CA ILE A 121 -16.30 -51.08 51.39
C ILE A 121 -15.34 -51.61 52.47
N LYS A 122 -14.09 -51.12 52.51
CA LYS A 122 -13.09 -51.53 53.52
C LYS A 122 -13.46 -51.10 54.94
N ALA A 123 -14.10 -49.94 55.10
CA ALA A 123 -14.53 -49.42 56.41
C ALA A 123 -15.62 -50.27 57.08
N GLY A 124 -16.30 -51.14 56.32
CA GLY A 124 -17.39 -51.99 56.80
C GLY A 124 -18.78 -51.35 56.60
N PRO A 125 -19.87 -52.07 56.91
CA PRO A 125 -21.22 -51.55 56.75
C PRO A 125 -21.37 -50.26 57.57
N PRO A 126 -21.94 -49.19 56.99
CA PRO A 126 -22.22 -48.01 57.78
C PRO A 126 -23.08 -48.42 58.99
N PRO A 127 -22.81 -47.87 60.19
CA PRO A 127 -23.62 -48.16 61.36
C PRO A 127 -25.09 -47.94 61.00
N ALA A 128 -25.94 -48.91 61.33
CA ALA A 128 -27.35 -48.87 61.00
C ALA A 128 -27.90 -47.48 61.38
N PRO A 129 -28.61 -46.78 60.47
CA PRO A 129 -29.13 -45.47 60.78
C PRO A 129 -30.00 -45.62 62.03
N GLU A 130 -29.56 -45.02 63.12
CA GLU A 130 -30.40 -44.86 64.30
C GLU A 130 -31.68 -44.19 63.79
N ALA A 131 -32.83 -44.81 64.04
CA ALA A 131 -34.12 -44.34 63.57
C ALA A 131 -34.38 -42.95 64.18
N VAL A 132 -34.00 -41.91 63.45
CA VAL A 132 -34.35 -40.54 63.79
C VAL A 132 -35.83 -40.39 63.46
N GLU A 133 -36.62 -40.15 64.50
CA GLU A 133 -38.05 -39.86 64.44
C GLU A 133 -38.36 -38.78 63.40
N GLU A 134 -39.48 -38.95 62.71
CA GLU A 134 -40.06 -38.01 61.75
C GLU A 134 -40.06 -36.58 62.32
N PRO A 135 -39.34 -35.61 61.71
CA PRO A 135 -39.60 -34.22 61.99
C PRO A 135 -40.88 -33.81 61.25
N GLU A 136 -41.91 -33.49 62.04
CA GLU A 136 -43.17 -32.90 61.60
C GLU A 136 -42.95 -31.76 60.61
N ALA A 137 -43.75 -31.77 59.55
CA ALA A 137 -43.83 -30.73 58.55
C ALA A 137 -44.22 -29.38 59.16
N MET A 138 -43.27 -28.45 59.31
CA MET A 138 -43.58 -27.03 59.41
C MET A 138 -43.34 -26.35 58.07
N ALA A 139 -44.47 -26.02 57.44
CA ALA A 139 -44.57 -25.05 56.36
C ALA A 139 -44.08 -23.67 56.86
N ALA A 140 -42.96 -23.21 56.33
CA ALA A 140 -42.54 -21.83 56.43
C ALA A 140 -42.40 -21.26 55.02
N SER A 141 -43.51 -20.63 54.58
CA SER A 141 -43.51 -19.60 53.56
C SER A 141 -42.51 -18.51 53.94
N ALA A 142 -41.47 -18.34 53.13
CA ALA A 142 -40.62 -17.16 53.16
C ALA A 142 -40.50 -16.64 51.72
N ASP A 143 -41.43 -15.74 51.43
CA ASP A 143 -41.43 -14.77 50.35
C ASP A 143 -40.13 -13.96 50.41
N ALA A 144 -39.13 -14.35 49.62
CA ALA A 144 -37.91 -13.58 49.42
C ALA A 144 -38.08 -12.81 48.11
N ALA A 145 -38.53 -11.56 48.26
CA ALA A 145 -38.54 -10.54 47.22
C ALA A 145 -37.16 -10.46 46.55
N VAL A 146 -37.06 -11.04 45.35
CA VAL A 146 -35.96 -10.77 44.43
C VAL A 146 -36.21 -9.39 43.85
N ALA A 147 -35.41 -8.44 44.29
CA ALA A 147 -35.36 -7.09 43.76
C ALA A 147 -35.16 -7.12 42.23
N PRO A 148 -35.81 -6.21 41.48
CA PRO A 148 -35.54 -6.06 40.06
C PRO A 148 -34.12 -5.52 39.90
N THR A 149 -33.18 -6.39 39.55
CA THR A 149 -31.89 -5.97 38.99
C THR A 149 -32.19 -5.18 37.73
N GLU A 150 -31.83 -3.90 37.79
CA GLU A 150 -31.86 -2.97 36.67
C GLU A 150 -31.33 -3.66 35.42
N GLU A 151 -32.17 -3.63 34.38
CA GLU A 151 -31.76 -3.77 33.00
C GLU A 151 -30.65 -2.74 32.76
N THR A 152 -29.39 -3.13 32.97
CA THR A 152 -28.32 -2.56 32.18
C THR A 152 -28.63 -2.96 30.75
N GLU A 153 -29.21 -2.01 30.05
CA GLU A 153 -29.18 -1.78 28.61
C GLU A 153 -27.74 -2.03 28.11
N SER A 154 -27.34 -3.30 28.07
CA SER A 154 -26.20 -3.74 27.30
C SER A 154 -26.67 -3.54 25.87
N ALA A 155 -26.26 -2.39 25.33
CA ALA A 155 -26.33 -2.05 23.94
C ALA A 155 -26.29 -3.33 23.12
N ASP A 156 -27.42 -3.59 22.46
CA ASP A 156 -27.49 -4.45 21.30
C ASP A 156 -26.44 -3.89 20.34
N VAL A 157 -25.19 -4.32 20.55
CA VAL A 157 -24.15 -4.26 19.54
C VAL A 157 -24.70 -5.23 18.54
N GLU A 158 -25.50 -4.67 17.64
CA GLU A 158 -25.79 -5.17 16.32
C GLU A 158 -24.43 -5.69 15.83
N MET A 159 -24.18 -6.98 16.04
CA MET A 159 -23.29 -7.75 15.22
C MET A 159 -24.00 -7.75 13.89
N GLN A 160 -23.89 -6.60 13.19
CA GLN A 160 -23.93 -6.57 11.76
C GLN A 160 -23.02 -7.71 11.39
N ASP A 161 -23.64 -8.79 10.93
CA ASP A 161 -23.00 -9.81 10.15
C ASP A 161 -21.96 -9.07 9.34
N ALA A 162 -20.71 -9.20 9.76
CA ALA A 162 -19.57 -8.95 8.92
C ALA A 162 -19.70 -10.07 7.90
N LYS A 163 -20.66 -9.89 6.99
CA LYS A 163 -20.81 -10.58 5.75
C LYS A 163 -19.40 -10.49 5.22
N GLU A 164 -18.75 -11.62 5.32
CA GLU A 164 -17.43 -11.89 4.83
C GLU A 164 -17.53 -11.54 3.35
N VAL A 165 -17.27 -10.28 3.04
CA VAL A 165 -16.94 -9.82 1.70
C VAL A 165 -15.50 -10.26 1.51
N ASP A 166 -15.29 -11.58 1.58
CA ASP A 166 -14.32 -12.29 0.78
C ASP A 166 -14.92 -12.40 -0.63
N GLU A 167 -15.39 -11.26 -1.15
CA GLU A 167 -15.16 -11.04 -2.56
C GLU A 167 -13.64 -10.93 -2.64
N PRO A 168 -12.96 -11.85 -3.35
CA PRO A 168 -11.61 -11.53 -3.76
C PRO A 168 -11.76 -10.17 -4.41
N MET A 169 -11.10 -9.15 -3.84
CA MET A 169 -10.63 -8.07 -4.67
C MET A 169 -9.74 -8.78 -5.69
N ALA A 170 -10.38 -9.31 -6.73
CA ALA A 170 -9.85 -9.34 -8.05
C ALA A 170 -9.26 -7.97 -8.14
N ALA A 171 -7.94 -7.92 -7.99
CA ALA A 171 -7.17 -6.83 -8.50
C ALA A 171 -7.70 -6.73 -9.92
N LYS A 172 -8.66 -5.82 -10.12
CA LYS A 172 -8.76 -5.12 -11.37
C LYS A 172 -7.32 -4.66 -11.50
N GLN A 173 -6.55 -5.41 -12.29
CA GLN A 173 -5.55 -4.84 -13.14
C GLN A 173 -6.26 -3.62 -13.68
N VAL A 174 -6.04 -2.49 -13.01
CA VAL A 174 -6.14 -1.23 -13.66
C VAL A 174 -5.00 -1.40 -14.63
N ASP A 175 -5.33 -1.94 -15.81
CA ASP A 175 -4.51 -1.81 -16.98
C ASP A 175 -4.39 -0.30 -17.12
N PHE A 176 -3.37 0.25 -16.45
CA PHE A 176 -2.79 1.52 -16.79
C PHE A 176 -2.04 1.26 -18.09
N THR A 177 -2.79 0.85 -19.11
CA THR A 177 -2.47 1.22 -20.47
C THR A 177 -2.50 2.74 -20.42
N VAL A 178 -1.33 3.32 -20.18
CA VAL A 178 -0.98 4.59 -20.80
C VAL A 178 -1.20 4.31 -22.27
N ALA A 179 -2.42 4.57 -22.73
CA ALA A 179 -2.63 4.88 -24.12
C ALA A 179 -1.56 5.92 -24.37
N ALA A 180 -0.58 5.55 -25.19
CA ALA A 180 0.24 6.53 -25.87
C ALA A 180 -0.74 7.32 -26.73
N GLU A 181 -1.50 8.22 -26.10
CA GLU A 181 -2.16 9.33 -26.73
C GLU A 181 -1.00 10.15 -27.24
N ASP A 182 -0.57 9.78 -28.44
CA ASP A 182 -0.25 10.65 -29.56
C ASP A 182 -0.09 12.09 -29.07
N VAL A 183 1.04 12.36 -28.41
CA VAL A 183 1.43 13.72 -28.06
C VAL A 183 1.62 14.37 -29.42
N PRO A 184 0.73 15.28 -29.86
CA PRO A 184 0.89 15.90 -31.15
C PRO A 184 2.25 16.59 -31.10
N MET A 185 3.16 16.17 -31.99
CA MET A 185 4.36 16.93 -32.31
C MET A 185 3.88 18.34 -32.63
N VAL A 186 3.99 19.25 -31.67
CA VAL A 186 3.82 20.67 -31.90
C VAL A 186 5.01 21.04 -32.77
N ALA A 187 4.79 21.00 -34.08
CA ALA A 187 5.69 21.59 -35.03
C ALA A 187 5.78 23.07 -34.67
N CYS A 188 6.85 23.44 -33.97
CA CYS A 188 7.26 24.83 -33.83
C CYS A 188 7.64 25.35 -35.22
N ALA A 189 6.61 25.73 -35.97
CA ALA A 189 6.71 26.53 -37.17
C ALA A 189 6.57 27.99 -36.76
N GLY A 190 7.70 28.69 -36.77
CA GLY A 190 7.78 30.14 -36.65
C GLY A 190 9.13 30.56 -36.07
N ALA A 191 9.78 31.60 -36.56
CA ALA A 191 9.57 32.49 -37.70
C ALA A 191 10.92 33.17 -37.98
#